data_AF-I0WM69-F1
#
_entry.id   AF-I0WM69-F1
#
_cell.length_a   1.000
_cell.length_b   1.000
_cell.length_c   1.000
_cell.angle_alpha   90.00
_cell.angle_beta   90.00
_cell.angle_gamma   90.00
#
_symmetry.space_group_name_H-M   'P 1'
#
loop_
_entity.id
_entity.type
_entity.pdbx_description
1 polymer ?
#
loop_
_entity_poly.entity_id
_entity_poly.type
_entity_poly.pdbx_seq_one_letter_code
_entity_poly.pdbx_strand_id
1 'polypeptide(L)' 'KPEEFVEHSTTAEEIGFAGVMAGPLVRSSYRAGRLYAQAMAHHGRELADPLTHLAAVGPDRSVGP' A
#
# COMPACT_ATOMS: atom_id res chain seq x y z
N LYS A 1 -10.20 10.71 -12.90
CA LYS A 1 -9.42 9.95 -13.92
C LYS A 1 -8.60 8.91 -13.16
N PRO A 2 -8.58 7.61 -13.50
CA PRO A 2 -7.79 6.61 -12.75
C PRO A 2 -6.33 7.04 -12.51
N GLU A 3 -5.78 7.82 -13.44
CA GLU A 3 -4.43 8.39 -13.42
C GLU A 3 -4.17 9.32 -12.22
N GLU A 4 -5.19 10.06 -11.75
CA GLU A 4 -5.06 10.97 -10.61
C GLU A 4 -4.74 10.20 -9.32
N PHE A 5 -5.26 8.97 -9.16
CA PHE A 5 -4.92 8.13 -8.02
C PHE A 5 -3.46 7.66 -8.08
N VAL A 6 -2.94 7.39 -9.28
CA VAL A 6 -1.53 7.04 -9.47
C VAL A 6 -0.63 8.22 -9.10
N GLU A 7 -0.96 9.43 -9.58
CA GLU A 7 -0.23 10.65 -9.22
C GLU A 7 -0.23 10.90 -7.71
N HIS A 8 -1.39 10.75 -7.05
CA HIS A 8 -1.47 10.87 -5.59
C HIS A 8 -0.62 9.83 -4.85
N SER A 9 -0.60 8.58 -5.33
CA SER A 9 0.28 7.55 -4.78
C SER A 9 1.74 7.93 -4.90
N THR A 10 2.19 8.33 -6.09
CA THR A 10 3.57 8.76 -6.34
C THR A 10 3.96 9.95 -5.46
N THR A 11 3.13 11.00 -5.42
CA THR A 11 3.41 12.18 -4.58
C THR A 11 3.51 11.82 -3.09
N ALA A 12 2.66 10.93 -2.59
CA ALA A 12 2.73 10.51 -1.20
C ALA A 12 4.01 9.68 -0.91
N GLU A 13 4.42 8.83 -1.84
CA GLU A 13 5.71 8.12 -1.74
C GLU A 13 6.90 9.09 -1.75
N GLU A 14 6.89 10.10 -2.61
CA GLU A 14 7.92 11.17 -2.68
C GLU A 14 8.00 12.01 -1.40
N ILE A 15 6.86 12.24 -0.74
CA ILE A 15 6.79 12.92 0.57
C ILE A 15 7.34 12.05 1.70
N GLY A 16 7.47 10.72 1.49
CA GLY A 16 8.03 9.77 2.45
C GLY A 16 7.00 9.03 3.29
N PHE A 17 5.75 8.90 2.81
CA PHE A 17 4.79 8.00 3.46
C PHE A 17 5.25 6.54 3.34
N ALA A 18 5.31 5.83 4.47
CA ALA A 18 5.85 4.47 4.54
C ALA A 18 4.97 3.41 3.85
N GLY A 19 3.72 3.72 3.53
CA GLY A 19 2.81 2.86 2.78
C GLY A 19 1.62 3.65 2.26
N VAL A 20 1.31 3.50 0.98
CA VAL A 20 0.27 4.26 0.29
C VAL A 20 -0.58 3.33 -0.58
N MET A 21 -1.90 3.54 -0.56
CA MET A 21 -2.82 3.02 -1.57
C MET A 21 -3.81 4.12 -1.92
N ALA A 22 -3.97 4.36 -3.22
CA ALA A 22 -4.94 5.31 -3.74
C ALA A 22 -5.74 4.63 -4.84
N GLY A 23 -7.06 4.81 -4.80
CA GLY A 23 -7.96 4.26 -5.80
C GLY A 23 -9.43 4.48 -5.42
N PRO A 24 -10.36 4.42 -6.39
CA PRO A 24 -11.77 4.70 -6.19
C PRO A 24 -12.45 3.83 -5.11
N LEU A 25 -11.95 2.61 -4.92
CA LEU A 25 -12.51 1.64 -3.97
C LEU A 25 -11.73 1.54 -2.66
N VAL A 26 -10.64 2.30 -2.49
CA VAL A 26 -9.85 2.27 -1.26
C VAL A 26 -10.67 2.84 -0.10
N ARG A 27 -10.56 2.20 1.06
CA ARG A 27 -11.17 2.59 2.34
C ARG A 27 -10.13 2.43 3.44
N SER A 28 -10.37 3.03 4.61
CA SER A 28 -9.40 3.07 5.72
C SER A 28 -8.83 1.71 6.13
N SER A 29 -9.64 0.64 6.09
CA SER A 29 -9.21 -0.72 6.45
C SER A 29 -8.88 -1.61 5.24
N TYR A 30 -9.11 -1.12 4.01
CA TYR A 30 -8.89 -1.91 2.81
C TYR A 30 -7.42 -2.32 2.73
N ARG A 31 -7.16 -3.63 2.77
CA ARG A 31 -5.81 -4.21 2.70
C ARG A 31 -4.81 -3.58 3.69
N ALA A 32 -5.27 -3.20 4.89
CA ALA A 32 -4.42 -2.61 5.92
C ALA A 32 -3.19 -3.47 6.27
N GLY A 33 -3.32 -4.80 6.19
CA GLY A 33 -2.18 -5.72 6.36
C GLY A 33 -1.07 -5.53 5.32
N ARG A 34 -1.42 -5.27 4.06
CA ARG A 34 -0.44 -4.96 2.99
C ARG A 34 0.25 -3.62 3.23
N LEU A 35 -0.51 -2.59 3.65
CA LEU A 35 0.06 -1.29 4.04
C LEU A 35 1.04 -1.43 5.20
N TYR A 36 0.70 -2.25 6.20
CA TYR A 36 1.61 -2.55 7.31
C TYR A 36 2.90 -3.22 6.82
N ALA A 37 2.79 -4.22 5.94
CA ALA A 37 3.96 -4.87 5.33
C ALA A 37 4.84 -3.88 4.55
N GLN A 38 4.23 -2.98 3.75
CA GLN A 38 4.95 -1.91 3.05
C GLN A 38 5.68 -0.98 4.02
N ALA A 39 5.01 -0.53 5.09
CA ALA A 39 5.60 0.34 6.09
C ALA A 39 6.77 -0.31 6.84
N MET A 40 6.65 -1.59 7.18
CA MET A 40 7.75 -2.35 7.79
C MET A 40 8.96 -2.42 6.85
N ALA A 41 8.73 -2.74 5.56
CA ALA A 41 9.79 -2.77 4.56
C ALA A 41 10.44 -1.39 4.35
N HIS A 42 9.64 -0.32 4.25
CA HIS A 42 10.13 1.06 4.13
C HIS A 42 11.05 1.46 5.31
N HIS A 43 10.74 0.98 6.51
CA HIS A 43 11.56 1.21 7.70
C HIS A 43 12.69 0.19 7.89
N GLY A 44 12.91 -0.74 6.95
CA GLY A 44 13.93 -1.79 7.05
C GLY A 44 13.68 -2.78 8.19
N ARG A 45 12.42 -2.96 8.59
CA ARG A 45 12.01 -3.86 9.68
C ARG A 45 11.44 -5.14 9.11
N GLU A 46 11.79 -6.26 9.74
CA GLU A 46 11.20 -7.55 9.39
C GLU A 46 9.80 -7.72 9.97
N LEU A 47 8.95 -8.42 9.23
CA LEU A 47 7.67 -8.89 9.73
C LEU A 47 7.91 -10.07 10.67
N ALA A 48 7.13 -10.14 11.75
CA ALA A 48 7.10 -11.36 12.57
C ALA A 48 6.58 -12.53 11.73
N ASP A 49 7.08 -13.74 11.97
CA ASP A 49 6.68 -14.99 11.29
C ASP A 49 5.17 -15.15 11.04
N PRO A 50 4.27 -14.95 12.02
CA PRO A 50 2.84 -15.11 11.78
C PRO A 50 2.26 -14.05 10.82
N LEU A 51 2.99 -12.96 10.55
CA LEU A 51 2.56 -11.82 9.73
C LEU A 51 3.18 -11.81 8.33
N THR A 52 4.12 -12.70 8.01
CA THR A 52 4.80 -12.74 6.70
C THR A 52 3.81 -12.89 5.54
N HIS A 53 2.67 -13.54 5.77
CA HIS A 53 1.60 -13.68 4.78
C HIS A 53 0.97 -12.34 4.34
N LEU A 54 1.11 -11.27 5.12
CA LEU A 54 0.59 -9.94 4.78
C LEU A 54 1.33 -9.31 3.58
N ALA A 55 2.60 -9.66 3.38
CA ALA A 55 3.38 -9.22 2.23
C ALA A 55 3.00 -9.96 0.93
N ALA A 56 2.39 -11.15 1.04
CA ALA A 56 2.02 -11.99 -0.11
C ALA A 56 0.69 -11.59 -0.78
N VAL A 57 -0.04 -10.61 -0.24
CA VAL A 57 -1.32 -10.17 -0.81
C VAL A 57 -1.09 -9.54 -2.19
N GLY A 58 -1.70 -10.12 -3.23
CA GLY A 58 -1.53 -9.73 -4.64
C GLY A 58 -1.80 -8.25 -4.94
N PRO A 59 -1.49 -7.74 -6.16
CA PRO A 59 -1.53 -6.32 -6.48
C PRO A 59 -2.89 -5.67 -6.19
N ASP A 60 -2.86 -4.37 -5.90
CA ASP A 60 -4.07 -3.58 -5.77
C ASP A 60 -4.79 -3.52 -7.12
N ARG A 61 -6.09 -3.84 -7.13
CA ARG A 61 -6.96 -3.76 -8.31
C ARG A 61 -7.97 -2.62 -8.19
N SER A 62 -7.80 -1.77 -7.19
CA SER A 62 -8.66 -0.61 -6.97
C SER A 62 -8.50 0.42 -8.09
N VAL A 63 -7.30 0.50 -8.69
CA VAL A 63 -7.07 1.19 -9.96
C VAL A 63 -7.41 0.17 -11.07
N GLY A 64 -8.61 0.29 -11.64
CA GLY A 64 -8.98 -0.47 -12.83
C GLY A 64 -8.10 -0.11 -14.04
N PRO A 65 -8.19 -0.84 -15.16
CA PRO A 65 -7.56 -0.42 -16.41
C PRO A 65 -8.08 0.95 -16.88
#